data_AF-A0A150P7H4-F1
#
_entry.id   AF-A0A150P7H4-F1
#
_cell.length_a   1.000
_cell.length_b   1.000
_cell.length_c   1.000
_cell.angle_alpha   90.00
_cell.angle_beta   90.00
_cell.angle_gamma   90.00
#
_symmetry.space_group_name_H-M   'P 1'
#
loop_
_entity.id
_entity.type
_entity.pdbx_description
1 polymer ?
#
loop_
_entity_poly.entity_id
_entity_poly.type
_entity_poly.pdbx_seq_one_letter_code
_entity_poly.pdbx_strand_id
1 'polypeptide(L)'
;MFGDKLFNFYGATETGIVTIAGPEDLRASPGTIGRPVAGSALLLVGDDGRPCRDGEVGELYVRSPLLVSGYHRDPGATRASTLDGYFSVGDLARRDARGCYHIEGRKRDLIISGGVNVYPAEVEAVLHDHPAVAEAAVVGAPDRAWGERVRAFVALRPGASASEDDIKAHCRAALAGPKVPREIVFVDALPRNPTGKVMKRELAGPERKPAG
;
A
#
# COMPACT_ATOMS: atom_id res chain seq x y z
N MET A 1 -29.09 5.65 7.68
CA MET A 1 -28.58 7.01 7.40
C MET A 1 -27.43 7.29 8.37
N PHE A 2 -26.23 6.76 8.10
CA PHE A 2 -25.02 6.94 8.94
C PHE A 2 -23.89 7.67 8.16
N GLY A 3 -24.20 8.25 7.00
CA GLY A 3 -23.22 8.67 5.99
C GLY A 3 -22.59 10.05 6.18
N ASP A 4 -23.14 10.93 7.03
CA ASP A 4 -22.70 12.34 7.08
C ASP A 4 -21.67 12.65 8.18
N LYS A 5 -21.18 11.64 8.91
CA LYS A 5 -20.23 11.81 10.02
C LYS A 5 -19.03 10.87 9.95
N LEU A 6 -18.66 10.41 8.76
CA LEU A 6 -17.45 9.62 8.59
C LEU A 6 -16.25 10.57 8.40
N PHE A 7 -15.22 10.35 9.21
CA PHE A 7 -13.92 10.98 9.05
C PHE A 7 -12.86 9.90 8.88
N ASN A 8 -11.94 10.12 7.96
CA ASN A 8 -10.77 9.27 7.79
C ASN A 8 -9.54 10.04 8.27
N PHE A 9 -8.77 9.45 9.18
CA PHE A 9 -7.56 10.05 9.74
C PHE A 9 -6.38 9.20 9.33
N TYR A 10 -5.31 9.85 8.90
CA TYR A 10 -4.04 9.17 8.69
C TYR A 10 -2.96 9.79 9.56
N GLY A 11 -2.14 8.90 10.11
CA GLY A 11 -1.07 9.23 11.03
C GLY A 11 -0.27 8.00 11.42
N ALA A 12 0.86 8.24 12.07
CA ALA A 12 1.72 7.19 12.63
C ALA A 12 2.26 7.64 13.99
N THR A 13 2.84 6.70 14.74
CA THR A 13 3.50 7.01 16.02
C THR A 13 4.57 8.09 15.86
N GLU A 14 5.28 8.07 14.73
CA GLU A 14 6.38 8.97 14.41
C GLU A 14 5.92 10.38 14.01
N THR A 15 4.68 10.54 13.55
CA THR A 15 4.21 11.76 12.89
C THR A 15 2.97 12.39 13.54
N GLY A 16 2.31 11.66 14.44
CA GLY A 16 1.00 12.04 14.99
C GLY A 16 -0.09 11.96 13.93
N ILE A 17 -1.16 12.76 14.09
CA ILE A 17 -2.20 12.90 13.06
C ILE A 17 -1.66 13.83 11.96
N VAL A 18 -1.68 13.36 10.72
CA VAL A 18 -1.08 14.04 9.56
C VAL A 18 -2.14 14.60 8.64
N THR A 19 -3.17 13.82 8.32
CA THR A 19 -4.27 14.25 7.43
C THR A 19 -5.62 13.88 8.00
N ILE A 20 -6.64 14.63 7.55
CA ILE A 20 -8.05 14.38 7.86
C ILE A 20 -8.85 14.51 6.57
N ALA A 21 -9.67 13.49 6.27
CA ALA A 21 -10.73 13.56 5.28
C ALA A 21 -12.08 13.72 5.99
N GLY A 22 -12.80 14.78 5.65
CA GLY A 22 -14.18 14.93 6.08
C GLY A 22 -15.17 14.22 5.14
N PRO A 23 -16.47 14.19 5.48
CA PRO A 23 -17.51 13.62 4.64
C PRO A 23 -17.54 14.15 3.20
N GLU A 24 -17.22 15.44 3.01
CA GLU A 24 -17.15 16.05 1.67
C GLU A 24 -15.97 15.53 0.86
N ASP A 25 -14.78 15.41 1.47
CA ASP A 25 -13.61 14.85 0.81
C ASP A 25 -13.85 13.39 0.43
N LEU A 26 -14.47 12.60 1.30
CA LEU A 26 -14.80 11.20 1.04
C LEU A 26 -15.85 11.02 -0.06
N ARG A 27 -16.81 11.94 -0.18
CA ARG A 27 -17.77 11.95 -1.30
C ARG A 27 -17.10 12.37 -2.61
N ALA A 28 -16.19 13.34 -2.54
CA ALA A 28 -15.47 13.89 -3.69
C ALA A 28 -14.37 12.96 -4.21
N SER A 29 -13.72 12.24 -3.32
CA SER A 29 -12.56 11.40 -3.57
C SER A 29 -12.58 10.19 -2.61
N PRO A 30 -13.38 9.16 -2.94
CA PRO A 30 -13.53 7.97 -2.10
C PRO A 30 -12.19 7.31 -1.77
N GLY A 31 -12.02 6.89 -0.51
CA GLY A 31 -10.78 6.25 -0.03
C GLY A 31 -9.65 7.21 0.36
N THR A 32 -9.82 8.52 0.15
CA THR A 32 -8.80 9.49 0.53
C THR A 32 -8.52 9.52 2.03
N ILE A 33 -7.25 9.77 2.38
CA ILE A 33 -6.85 10.17 3.74
C ILE A 33 -7.01 11.68 3.97
N GLY A 34 -7.43 12.42 2.95
CA GLY A 34 -7.83 13.81 3.03
C GLY A 34 -6.65 14.76 2.78
N ARG A 35 -6.66 15.87 3.51
CA ARG A 35 -5.66 16.95 3.37
C ARG A 35 -4.83 17.09 4.64
N PRO A 36 -3.60 17.62 4.55
CA PRO A 36 -2.78 17.87 5.72
C PRO A 36 -3.49 18.73 6.76
N VAL A 37 -3.37 18.34 8.03
CA VAL A 37 -3.84 19.15 9.16
C VAL A 37 -3.02 20.42 9.30
N ALA A 38 -3.57 21.44 9.94
CA ALA A 38 -2.87 22.70 10.17
C ALA A 38 -1.52 22.47 10.87
N GLY A 39 -0.47 23.09 10.32
CA GLY A 39 0.91 22.92 10.81
C GLY A 39 1.67 21.74 10.23
N SER A 40 0.99 20.79 9.56
CA SER A 40 1.64 19.69 8.85
C SER A 40 1.92 20.06 7.40
N ALA A 41 3.08 19.64 6.90
CA ALA A 41 3.46 19.70 5.50
C ALA A 41 3.80 18.30 4.98
N LEU A 42 3.42 18.03 3.73
CA LEU A 42 3.61 16.75 3.07
C LEU A 42 4.47 16.93 1.83
N LEU A 43 5.38 16.01 1.61
CA LEU A 43 6.20 15.91 0.41
C LEU A 43 6.10 14.47 -0.12
N LEU A 44 5.81 14.33 -1.40
CA LEU A 44 5.88 13.05 -2.10
C LEU A 44 7.19 13.01 -2.87
N VAL A 45 8.02 12.00 -2.63
CA VAL A 45 9.31 11.85 -3.31
C VAL A 45 9.31 10.56 -4.13
N GLY A 46 9.59 10.68 -5.43
CA GLY A 46 9.68 9.56 -6.34
C GLY A 46 10.96 8.75 -6.14
N ASP A 47 11.05 7.61 -6.82
CA ASP A 47 12.22 6.72 -6.76
C ASP A 47 13.50 7.40 -7.31
N ASP A 48 13.37 8.46 -8.12
CA ASP A 48 14.47 9.28 -8.63
C ASP A 48 14.95 10.36 -7.63
N GLY A 49 14.36 10.41 -6.43
CA GLY A 49 14.66 11.38 -5.39
C GLY A 49 14.06 12.77 -5.64
N ARG A 50 13.18 12.94 -6.62
CA ARG A 50 12.56 14.24 -6.94
C ARG A 50 11.13 14.33 -6.40
N PRO A 51 10.64 15.55 -6.12
CA PRO A 51 9.25 15.75 -5.76
C PRO A 51 8.30 15.27 -6.86
N CYS A 52 7.29 14.47 -6.48
CA CYS A 52 6.24 14.00 -7.38
C CYS A 52 5.28 15.13 -7.77
N ARG A 53 4.73 15.04 -8.98
CA ARG A 53 3.59 15.85 -9.45
C ARG A 53 2.27 15.25 -8.95
N ASP A 54 1.20 16.03 -9.04
CA ASP A 54 -0.14 15.49 -8.78
C ASP A 54 -0.43 14.31 -9.71
N GLY A 55 -0.94 13.21 -9.15
CA GLY A 55 -1.17 11.95 -9.85
C GLY A 55 0.01 10.98 -9.85
N GLU A 56 1.22 11.40 -9.49
CA GLU A 56 2.37 10.51 -9.35
C GLU A 56 2.44 9.91 -7.94
N VAL A 57 2.86 8.64 -7.85
CA VAL A 57 3.05 7.95 -6.57
C VAL A 57 4.47 8.17 -6.09
N GLY A 58 4.62 8.57 -4.83
CA GLY A 58 5.91 8.73 -4.18
C GLY A 58 5.87 8.31 -2.72
N GLU A 59 7.04 8.23 -2.10
CA GLU A 59 7.16 8.04 -0.66
C GLU A 59 6.67 9.30 0.08
N LEU A 60 5.81 9.09 1.08
CA LEU A 60 5.18 10.15 1.85
C LEU A 60 6.09 10.60 2.99
N TYR A 61 6.68 11.77 2.82
CA TYR A 61 7.46 12.49 3.82
C TYR A 61 6.59 13.52 4.53
N VAL A 62 6.63 13.54 5.85
CA VAL A 62 5.79 14.38 6.70
C VAL A 62 6.65 15.31 7.55
N ARG A 63 6.31 16.60 7.58
CA ARG A 63 6.80 17.54 8.58
C ARG A 63 5.64 17.97 9.45
N SER A 64 5.75 17.80 10.76
CA SER A 64 4.67 18.03 11.72
C SER A 64 5.24 18.53 13.05
N PRO A 65 4.50 19.36 13.82
CA PRO A 65 4.87 19.70 15.19
C PRO A 65 4.93 18.49 16.14
N LEU A 66 4.33 17.37 15.74
CA LEU A 66 4.25 16.13 16.51
C LEU A 66 5.30 15.10 16.09
N LEU A 67 6.31 15.48 15.29
CA LEU A 67 7.37 14.58 14.88
C LEU A 67 8.16 14.07 16.09
N VAL A 68 8.47 12.78 16.07
CA VAL A 68 9.46 12.19 16.97
C VAL A 68 10.86 12.74 16.68
N SER A 69 11.74 12.69 17.67
CA SER A 69 13.16 13.03 17.49
C SER A 69 13.95 11.94 16.74
N GLY A 70 13.39 10.73 16.62
CA GLY A 70 13.97 9.59 15.93
C GLY A 70 13.73 8.27 16.66
N TYR A 71 14.31 7.20 16.12
CA TYR A 71 14.26 5.87 16.71
C TYR A 71 15.31 5.71 17.83
N HIS A 72 14.88 5.22 18.99
CA HIS A 72 15.77 5.04 20.13
C HIS A 72 16.89 4.04 19.83
N ARG A 73 18.15 4.46 20.01
CA ARG A 73 19.36 3.67 19.72
C ARG A 73 19.49 3.18 18.26
N ASP A 74 18.73 3.77 17.34
CA ASP A 74 18.86 3.49 15.91
C ASP A 74 18.97 4.80 15.10
N PRO A 75 20.15 5.46 15.15
CA PRO A 75 20.38 6.66 14.37
C PRO A 75 20.44 6.37 12.86
N GLY A 76 20.67 5.11 12.46
CA GLY A 76 20.67 4.70 11.06
C GLY A 76 19.28 4.75 10.45
N ALA A 77 18.31 4.08 11.09
CA ALA A 77 16.90 4.14 10.70
C ALA A 77 16.34 5.57 10.76
N THR A 78 16.76 6.35 11.77
CA THR A 78 16.35 7.76 11.89
C THR A 78 16.80 8.57 10.68
N ARG A 79 18.08 8.44 10.28
CA ARG A 79 18.60 9.14 9.09
C ARG A 79 17.94 8.66 7.80
N ALA A 80 17.75 7.35 7.64
CA ALA A 80 17.09 6.79 6.45
C ALA A 80 15.64 7.25 6.30
N SER A 81 14.97 7.55 7.41
CA SER A 81 13.58 8.02 7.44
C SER A 81 13.47 9.55 7.33
N THR A 82 14.57 10.29 7.42
CA THR A 82 14.55 11.77 7.46
C THR A 82 15.06 12.37 6.16
N LEU A 83 14.36 13.38 5.66
CA LEU A 83 14.75 14.18 4.50
C LEU A 83 14.43 15.65 4.75
N ASP A 84 15.44 16.51 4.89
CA ASP A 84 15.29 17.97 5.05
C ASP A 84 14.22 18.41 6.10
N GLY A 85 14.20 17.72 7.25
CA GLY A 85 13.25 18.00 8.33
C GLY A 85 11.86 17.38 8.15
N TYR A 86 11.67 16.57 7.12
CA TYR A 86 10.54 15.66 6.97
C TYR A 86 10.92 14.25 7.42
N PHE A 87 9.92 13.48 7.85
CA PHE A 87 10.05 12.09 8.29
C PHE A 87 9.09 11.20 7.49
N SER A 88 9.60 10.10 6.94
CA SER A 88 8.82 9.06 6.27
C SER A 88 8.70 7.83 7.17
N VAL A 89 7.52 7.23 7.20
CA VAL A 89 7.32 5.90 7.81
C VAL A 89 7.31 4.78 6.78
N GLY A 90 7.65 5.08 5.52
CA GLY A 90 7.69 4.14 4.39
C GLY A 90 6.33 3.85 3.76
N ASP A 91 5.37 4.77 3.86
CA ASP A 91 4.11 4.71 3.11
C ASP A 91 4.28 5.35 1.73
N LEU A 92 3.69 4.73 0.71
CA LEU A 92 3.60 5.28 -0.63
C LEU A 92 2.24 5.93 -0.79
N ALA A 93 2.22 7.12 -1.37
CA ALA A 93 1.02 7.90 -1.53
C ALA A 93 1.01 8.68 -2.84
N ARG A 94 -0.19 9.11 -3.22
CA ARG A 94 -0.45 9.97 -4.38
C ARG A 94 -1.34 11.12 -3.97
N ARG A 95 -1.09 12.30 -4.55
CA ARG A 95 -1.99 13.45 -4.43
C ARG A 95 -2.87 13.54 -5.67
N ASP A 96 -4.18 13.60 -5.49
CA ASP A 96 -5.11 13.76 -6.60
C ASP A 96 -5.27 15.23 -7.02
N ALA A 97 -5.96 15.47 -8.14
CA ALA A 97 -6.20 16.81 -8.68
C ALA A 97 -7.05 17.73 -7.77
N ARG A 98 -7.69 17.18 -6.73
CA ARG A 98 -8.44 17.93 -5.70
C ARG A 98 -7.57 18.25 -4.48
N GLY A 99 -6.30 17.88 -4.53
CA GLY A 99 -5.31 18.07 -3.47
C GLY A 99 -5.47 17.08 -2.31
N CYS A 100 -6.26 16.03 -2.48
CA CYS A 100 -6.49 14.99 -1.50
C CYS A 100 -5.44 13.87 -1.66
N TYR A 101 -4.95 13.33 -0.55
CA TYR A 101 -3.93 12.29 -0.54
C TYR A 101 -4.55 10.89 -0.45
N HIS A 102 -3.92 9.92 -1.09
CA HIS A 102 -4.33 8.51 -1.10
C HIS A 102 -3.12 7.65 -0.77
N ILE A 103 -3.30 6.67 0.12
CA ILE A 103 -2.26 5.69 0.43
C ILE A 103 -2.34 4.58 -0.61
N GLU A 104 -1.24 4.36 -1.32
CA GLU A 104 -1.12 3.36 -2.38
C GLU A 104 -0.44 2.07 -1.87
N GLY A 105 0.16 2.12 -0.67
CA GLY A 105 0.71 0.96 0.00
C GLY A 105 1.95 1.28 0.82
N ARG A 106 2.80 0.27 1.01
CA ARG A 106 4.05 0.37 1.76
C ARG A 106 5.22 0.20 0.81
N LYS A 107 6.26 1.03 0.95
CA LYS A 107 7.49 0.94 0.16
C LYS A 107 8.13 -0.44 0.27
N ARG A 108 8.17 -1.01 1.48
CA ARG A 108 8.72 -2.35 1.72
C ARG A 108 7.91 -3.49 1.10
N ASP A 109 6.63 -3.25 0.78
CA ASP A 109 5.74 -4.25 0.20
C ASP A 109 5.61 -4.04 -1.34
N LEU A 110 6.26 -3.02 -1.91
CA LEU A 110 6.23 -2.72 -3.35
C LEU A 110 6.87 -3.88 -4.13
N ILE A 111 6.19 -4.34 -5.18
CA ILE A 111 6.69 -5.39 -6.06
C ILE A 111 7.18 -4.75 -7.34
N ILE A 112 8.42 -5.04 -7.76
CA ILE A 112 8.97 -4.56 -9.02
C ILE A 112 9.03 -5.72 -10.00
N SER A 113 8.02 -5.80 -10.86
CA SER A 113 7.84 -6.89 -11.83
C SER A 113 8.11 -6.38 -13.24
N GLY A 114 9.22 -6.81 -13.85
CA GLY A 114 9.63 -6.40 -15.20
C GLY A 114 9.85 -4.90 -15.36
N GLY A 115 10.36 -4.25 -14.31
CA GLY A 115 10.56 -2.80 -14.28
C GLY A 115 9.29 -1.98 -14.03
N VAL A 116 8.17 -2.62 -13.69
CA VAL A 116 6.92 -1.95 -13.35
C VAL A 116 6.65 -2.06 -11.85
N ASN A 117 6.37 -0.92 -11.23
CA ASN A 117 5.91 -0.82 -9.86
C ASN A 117 4.48 -1.40 -9.75
N VAL A 118 4.34 -2.47 -8.98
CA VAL A 118 3.06 -3.11 -8.69
C VAL A 118 2.75 -2.94 -7.21
N TYR A 119 1.69 -2.20 -6.93
CA TYR A 119 1.21 -1.95 -5.57
C TYR A 119 0.29 -3.09 -5.15
N PRO A 120 0.62 -3.88 -4.10
CA PRO A 120 -0.21 -5.01 -3.70
C PRO A 120 -1.66 -4.63 -3.41
N ALA A 121 -1.90 -3.45 -2.82
CA ALA A 121 -3.24 -2.98 -2.48
C ALA A 121 -4.15 -2.81 -3.71
N GLU A 122 -3.60 -2.36 -4.84
CA GLU A 122 -4.33 -2.24 -6.11
C GLU A 122 -4.78 -3.61 -6.63
N VAL A 123 -3.87 -4.59 -6.58
CA VAL A 123 -4.16 -5.96 -7.03
C VAL A 123 -5.13 -6.66 -6.07
N GLU A 124 -4.97 -6.45 -4.76
CA GLU A 124 -5.87 -6.96 -3.71
C GLU A 124 -7.28 -6.41 -3.87
N ALA A 125 -7.44 -5.11 -4.15
CA ALA A 125 -8.74 -4.50 -4.39
C ALA A 125 -9.47 -5.17 -5.57
N VAL A 126 -8.77 -5.35 -6.69
CA VAL A 126 -9.34 -6.06 -7.86
C VAL A 126 -9.71 -7.50 -7.53
N LEU A 127 -8.88 -8.22 -6.78
CA LEU A 127 -9.18 -9.59 -6.35
C LEU A 127 -10.42 -9.65 -5.45
N HIS A 128 -10.59 -8.68 -4.54
CA HIS A 128 -11.74 -8.61 -3.64
C HIS A 128 -13.06 -8.35 -4.36
N ASP A 129 -13.04 -7.72 -5.53
CA ASP A 129 -14.23 -7.52 -6.36
C ASP A 129 -14.72 -8.81 -7.04
N HIS A 130 -13.91 -9.88 -7.05
CA HIS A 130 -14.33 -11.16 -7.60
C HIS A 130 -15.34 -11.86 -6.65
N PRO A 131 -16.51 -12.32 -7.14
CA PRO A 131 -17.60 -12.79 -6.29
C PRO A 131 -17.24 -14.03 -5.46
N ALA A 132 -16.34 -14.89 -5.94
CA ALA A 132 -15.89 -16.07 -5.20
C ALA A 132 -14.84 -15.76 -4.12
N VAL A 133 -14.19 -14.60 -4.15
CA VAL A 133 -13.08 -14.27 -3.25
C VAL A 133 -13.62 -13.72 -1.94
N ALA A 134 -13.19 -14.32 -0.82
CA ALA A 134 -13.43 -13.80 0.52
C ALA A 134 -12.29 -12.88 0.94
N GLU A 135 -11.05 -13.36 0.78
CA GLU A 135 -9.84 -12.62 1.15
C GLU A 135 -8.74 -12.81 0.11
N ALA A 136 -7.89 -11.80 -0.05
CA ALA A 136 -6.71 -11.89 -0.88
C ALA A 136 -5.52 -11.18 -0.20
N ALA A 137 -4.33 -11.74 -0.39
CA ALA A 137 -3.08 -11.07 -0.09
C ALA A 137 -2.08 -11.24 -1.24
N VAL A 138 -1.41 -10.17 -1.61
CA VAL A 138 -0.47 -10.10 -2.72
C VAL A 138 0.92 -9.79 -2.19
N VAL A 139 1.89 -10.57 -2.66
CA VAL A 139 3.31 -10.44 -2.32
C VAL A 139 4.18 -10.60 -3.57
N GLY A 140 5.37 -10.02 -3.51
CA GLY A 140 6.43 -10.27 -4.48
C GLY A 140 7.08 -11.62 -4.21
N ALA A 141 7.31 -12.40 -5.26
CA ALA A 141 8.10 -13.63 -5.19
C ALA A 141 9.27 -13.56 -6.19
N PRO A 142 10.49 -14.01 -5.82
CA PRO A 142 11.66 -13.90 -6.70
C PRO A 142 11.45 -14.60 -8.04
N ASP A 143 11.70 -13.91 -9.14
CA ASP A 143 11.54 -14.41 -10.51
C ASP A 143 12.78 -14.11 -11.35
N ARG A 144 13.29 -15.09 -12.11
CA ARG A 144 14.52 -14.93 -12.90
C ARG A 144 14.38 -13.98 -14.08
N ALA A 145 13.19 -13.90 -14.69
CA ALA A 145 12.96 -13.10 -15.88
C ALA A 145 12.45 -11.70 -15.53
N TRP A 146 11.71 -11.57 -14.42
CA TRP A 146 11.00 -10.34 -14.06
C TRP A 146 11.58 -9.62 -12.83
N GLY A 147 12.59 -10.19 -12.18
CA GLY A 147 13.08 -9.75 -10.87
C GLY A 147 12.16 -10.27 -9.77
N GLU A 148 10.90 -9.84 -9.80
CA GLU A 148 9.81 -10.36 -8.99
C GLU A 148 8.61 -10.73 -9.87
N ARG A 149 7.86 -11.74 -9.44
CA ARG A 149 6.51 -12.01 -9.95
C ARG A 149 5.48 -11.66 -8.88
N VAL A 150 4.33 -11.19 -9.34
CA VAL A 150 3.16 -10.97 -8.49
C VAL A 150 2.54 -12.32 -8.14
N ARG A 151 2.53 -12.66 -6.86
CA ARG A 151 1.90 -13.87 -6.31
C ARG A 151 0.72 -13.44 -5.44
N ALA A 152 -0.46 -14.03 -5.69
CA ALA A 152 -1.64 -13.80 -4.87
C ALA A 152 -2.02 -15.05 -4.09
N PHE A 153 -2.32 -14.88 -2.81
CA PHE A 153 -2.93 -15.87 -1.94
C PHE A 153 -4.41 -15.55 -1.81
N VAL A 154 -5.28 -16.51 -2.11
CA VAL A 154 -6.72 -16.29 -2.22
C VAL A 154 -7.45 -17.27 -1.32
N ALA A 155 -8.25 -16.74 -0.40
CA ALA A 155 -9.24 -17.51 0.33
C ALA A 155 -10.62 -17.32 -0.31
N LEU A 156 -11.28 -18.42 -0.66
CA LEU A 156 -12.60 -18.39 -1.28
C LEU A 156 -13.71 -18.27 -0.24
N ARG A 157 -14.86 -17.75 -0.65
CA ARG A 157 -16.07 -17.75 0.17
C ARG A 157 -16.56 -19.18 0.39
N PRO A 158 -17.17 -19.49 1.54
CA PRO A 158 -17.78 -20.80 1.77
C PRO A 158 -18.76 -21.18 0.67
N GLY A 159 -18.58 -22.36 0.07
CA GLY A 159 -19.43 -22.87 -1.01
C GLY A 159 -19.18 -22.26 -2.39
N ALA A 160 -18.26 -21.29 -2.52
CA ALA A 160 -17.83 -20.78 -3.82
C ALA A 160 -16.69 -21.62 -4.41
N SER A 161 -16.58 -21.61 -5.73
CA SER A 161 -15.44 -22.19 -6.46
C SER A 161 -14.95 -21.20 -7.52
N ALA A 162 -13.64 -21.19 -7.73
CA ALA A 162 -12.99 -20.46 -8.81
C ALA A 162 -11.68 -21.17 -9.15
N SER A 163 -11.36 -21.28 -10.43
CA SER A 163 -10.06 -21.73 -10.90
C SER A 163 -9.04 -20.58 -10.89
N GLU A 164 -7.75 -20.91 -10.99
CA GLU A 164 -6.70 -19.90 -11.17
C GLU A 164 -6.93 -19.06 -12.44
N ASP A 165 -7.45 -19.67 -13.51
CA ASP A 165 -7.74 -18.97 -14.76
C ASP A 165 -8.90 -17.98 -14.62
N ASP A 166 -9.94 -18.32 -13.85
CA ASP A 166 -11.06 -17.41 -13.55
C ASP A 166 -10.55 -16.15 -12.84
N ILE A 167 -9.72 -16.34 -11.79
CA ILE A 167 -9.14 -15.24 -11.03
C ILE A 167 -8.21 -14.39 -11.91
N LYS A 168 -7.34 -15.01 -12.70
CA LYS A 168 -6.45 -14.27 -13.61
C LYS A 168 -7.23 -13.53 -14.71
N ALA A 169 -8.31 -14.12 -15.24
CA ALA A 169 -9.16 -13.46 -16.23
C ALA A 169 -9.82 -12.20 -15.66
N HIS A 170 -10.37 -12.29 -14.44
CA HIS A 170 -10.91 -11.14 -13.72
C HIS A 170 -9.85 -10.04 -13.53
N CYS A 171 -8.65 -10.39 -13.08
CA CYS A 171 -7.56 -9.43 -12.93
C CYS A 171 -7.16 -8.78 -14.26
N ARG A 172 -7.09 -9.53 -15.38
CA ARG A 172 -6.75 -8.98 -16.71
C ARG A 172 -7.78 -7.98 -17.22
N ALA A 173 -9.04 -8.09 -16.80
CA ALA A 173 -10.08 -7.15 -17.20
C ALA A 173 -9.92 -5.77 -16.55
N ALA A 174 -9.26 -5.69 -15.39
CA ALA A 174 -9.13 -4.45 -14.61
C ALA A 174 -7.69 -3.93 -14.49
N LEU A 175 -6.68 -4.77 -14.66
CA LEU A 175 -5.27 -4.45 -14.44
C LEU A 175 -4.45 -4.49 -15.72
N ALA A 176 -3.42 -3.64 -15.78
CA ALA A 176 -2.38 -3.74 -16.79
C ALA A 176 -1.61 -5.08 -16.66
N GLY A 177 -1.19 -5.65 -17.80
CA GLY A 177 -0.58 -6.98 -17.88
C GLY A 177 0.51 -7.28 -16.82
N PRO A 178 1.50 -6.40 -16.58
CA PRO A 178 2.55 -6.64 -15.59
C PRO A 178 2.07 -6.76 -14.13
N LYS A 179 0.87 -6.22 -13.83
CA LYS A 179 0.26 -6.22 -12.49
C LYS A 179 -0.60 -7.46 -12.23
N VAL A 180 -0.98 -8.20 -13.28
CA VAL A 180 -1.79 -9.41 -13.15
C VAL A 180 -0.97 -10.48 -12.41
N PRO A 181 -1.53 -11.11 -11.35
CA PRO A 181 -0.85 -12.19 -10.65
C PRO A 181 -0.42 -13.31 -11.61
N ARG A 182 0.85 -13.69 -11.55
CA ARG A 182 1.40 -14.81 -12.33
C ARG A 182 1.15 -16.16 -11.65
N GLU A 183 0.99 -16.13 -10.34
CA GLU A 183 0.78 -17.30 -9.49
C GLU A 183 -0.39 -17.01 -8.53
N ILE A 184 -1.40 -17.86 -8.56
CA ILE A 184 -2.51 -17.85 -7.60
C ILE A 184 -2.38 -19.07 -6.68
N VAL A 185 -2.35 -18.84 -5.37
CA VAL A 185 -2.30 -19.89 -4.35
C VAL A 185 -3.59 -19.85 -3.55
N PHE A 186 -4.41 -20.89 -3.64
CA PHE A 186 -5.60 -21.00 -2.80
C PHE A 186 -5.22 -21.44 -1.39
N VAL A 187 -5.77 -20.75 -0.40
CA VAL A 187 -5.56 -21.02 1.03
C VAL A 187 -6.90 -21.06 1.76
N ASP A 188 -6.97 -21.82 2.84
CA ASP A 188 -8.19 -21.85 3.67
C ASP A 188 -8.40 -20.51 4.39
N ALA A 189 -7.31 -19.90 4.86
CA ALA A 189 -7.30 -18.58 5.49
C ALA A 189 -5.92 -17.93 5.38
N LEU A 190 -5.88 -16.59 5.42
CA LEU A 190 -4.61 -15.85 5.45
C LEU A 190 -4.01 -15.86 6.88
N PRO A 191 -2.68 -15.94 7.02
CA PRO A 191 -2.02 -15.85 8.32
C PRO A 191 -2.23 -14.46 8.92
N ARG A 192 -2.54 -14.41 10.21
CA ARG A 192 -2.86 -13.17 10.93
C ARG A 192 -2.14 -13.10 12.26
N ASN A 193 -1.79 -11.89 12.69
CA ASN A 193 -1.32 -11.64 14.05
C ASN A 193 -2.51 -11.65 15.04
N PRO A 194 -2.28 -11.57 16.37
CA PRO A 194 -3.34 -11.55 17.37
C PRO A 194 -4.34 -10.38 17.24
N THR A 195 -3.97 -9.29 16.55
CA THR A 195 -4.85 -8.16 16.29
C THR A 195 -5.65 -8.32 14.99
N GLY A 196 -5.58 -9.49 14.36
CA GLY A 196 -6.27 -9.80 13.10
C GLY A 196 -5.61 -9.24 11.85
N LYS A 197 -4.42 -8.64 11.91
CA LYS A 197 -3.72 -8.11 10.73
C LYS A 197 -3.08 -9.24 9.93
N VAL A 198 -3.29 -9.26 8.61
CA VAL A 198 -2.65 -10.22 7.70
C VAL A 198 -1.13 -10.07 7.74
N MET A 199 -0.44 -11.20 7.92
CA MET A 199 1.02 -11.29 8.04
C MET A 199 1.63 -11.68 6.69
N LYS A 200 1.70 -10.72 5.75
CA LYS A 200 2.25 -10.93 4.39
C LYS A 200 3.66 -11.53 4.37
N ARG A 201 4.48 -11.26 5.39
CA ARG A 201 5.83 -11.83 5.51
C ARG A 201 5.83 -13.36 5.64
N GLU A 202 4.81 -13.93 6.27
CA GLU A 202 4.67 -15.39 6.40
C GLU A 202 4.30 -16.03 5.05
N LEU A 203 3.68 -15.26 4.16
CA LEU A 203 3.31 -15.68 2.79
C LEU A 203 4.46 -15.51 1.79
N ALA A 204 5.32 -14.51 1.98
CA ALA A 204 6.43 -14.20 1.06
C ALA A 204 7.54 -15.28 1.05
N GLY A 205 7.62 -16.12 2.08
CA GLY A 205 8.74 -17.04 2.28
C GLY A 205 9.98 -16.31 2.81
N PRO A 206 11.13 -17.01 2.98
CA PRO A 206 12.33 -16.41 3.56
C PRO A 206 12.86 -15.23 2.72
N GLU A 207 13.08 -14.08 3.36
CA GLU A 207 13.64 -12.87 2.73
C GLU A 207 15.03 -13.15 2.15
N ARG A 208 15.29 -12.69 0.91
CA ARG A 208 16.65 -12.61 0.39
C ARG A 208 17.27 -11.31 0.91
N LYS A 209 18.42 -11.41 1.59
CA LYS A 209 19.26 -10.22 1.87
C LYS A 209 19.59 -9.55 0.53
N PRO A 210 19.55 -8.21 0.43
CA PRO A 210 20.02 -7.52 -0.76
C PRO A 210 21.48 -7.91 -1.02
N ALA A 211 21.82 -8.14 -2.29
CA ALA A 211 23.21 -8.29 -2.69
C ALA A 211 23.90 -6.94 -2.42
N GLY A 212 24.93 -6.97 -1.58
CA GLY A 212 25.81 -5.83 -1.35
C GLY A 212 26.71 -5.55 -2.54
#